data_AF-A0A8T4ZZ59-F1
#
_entry.id   AF-A0A8T4ZZ59-F1
#
_cell.length_a   1.000
_cell.length_b   1.000
_cell.length_c   1.000
_cell.angle_alpha   90.00
_cell.angle_beta   90.00
_cell.angle_gamma   90.00
#
_symmetry.space_group_name_H-M   'P 1'
#
loop_
_entity.id
_entity.type
_entity.pdbx_description
1 polymer ?
#
loop_
_entity_poly.entity_id
_entity_poly.type
_entity_poly.pdbx_seq_one_letter_code
_entity_poly.pdbx_strand_id
1 'polypeptide(L)'
;MIENDFLSTQDEINLREEVKNFVKSVDPELLRKMDRNEIDYPFEFLRQVADRKLLGIRFPKEYGGRGMTWTAEMVAMEEIGGNWSFSHNRWMNAR
;
A
#
# COMPACT_ATOMS: atom_id res chain seq x y z
N MET A 1 -10.64 -4.15 3.37
CA MET A 1 -11.96 -4.85 3.44
C MET A 1 -12.74 -4.59 2.15
N ILE A 2 -12.25 -5.06 1.00
CA ILE A 2 -12.94 -5.07 -0.32
C ILE A 2 -12.40 -6.25 -1.16
N GLU A 3 -12.47 -7.49 -0.65
CA GLU A 3 -12.21 -8.68 -1.48
C GLU A 3 -13.47 -9.02 -2.31
N ASN A 4 -13.93 -8.07 -3.13
CA ASN A 4 -15.04 -8.33 -4.06
C ASN A 4 -14.53 -8.24 -5.51
N ASP A 5 -14.14 -9.39 -6.05
CA ASP A 5 -13.61 -9.52 -7.40
C ASP A 5 -14.70 -9.32 -8.47
N PHE A 6 -15.98 -9.42 -8.07
CA PHE A 6 -17.12 -9.26 -8.97
C PHE A 6 -17.25 -7.85 -9.59
N LEU A 7 -16.79 -6.81 -8.87
CA LEU A 7 -16.87 -5.42 -9.33
C LEU A 7 -15.54 -4.87 -9.87
N SER A 8 -14.47 -5.67 -9.82
CA SER A 8 -13.13 -5.23 -10.18
C SER A 8 -12.74 -5.76 -11.55
N THR A 9 -12.03 -4.95 -12.33
CA THR A 9 -11.40 -5.42 -13.57
C THR A 9 -10.22 -6.34 -13.26
N GLN A 10 -9.82 -7.17 -14.23
CA GLN A 10 -8.68 -8.08 -14.05
C GLN A 10 -7.38 -7.33 -13.71
N ASP A 11 -7.19 -6.14 -14.28
CA ASP A 11 -6.02 -5.29 -14.00
C ASP A 11 -6.02 -4.76 -12.57
N GLU A 12 -7.20 -4.43 -12.02
CA GLU A 12 -7.35 -3.99 -10.62
C GLU A 12 -7.13 -5.15 -9.63
N ILE A 13 -7.56 -6.36 -9.97
CA ILE A 13 -7.30 -7.57 -9.17
C ILE A 13 -5.80 -7.87 -9.16
N ASN A 14 -5.14 -7.83 -10.33
CA ASN A 14 -3.69 -8.04 -10.42
C ASN A 14 -2.91 -6.98 -9.64
N LEU A 15 -3.32 -5.71 -9.73
CA LEU A 15 -2.75 -4.62 -8.94
C LEU A 15 -2.92 -4.87 -7.44
N ARG A 16 -4.11 -5.31 -6.99
CA ARG A 16 -4.37 -5.64 -5.59
C ARG A 16 -3.40 -6.69 -5.08
N GLU A 17 -3.24 -7.80 -5.80
CA GLU A 17 -2.35 -8.88 -5.40
C GLU A 17 -0.87 -8.43 -5.41
N GLU A 18 -0.47 -7.61 -6.37
CA GLU A 18 0.86 -6.99 -6.40
C GLU A 18 1.11 -6.15 -5.13
N VAL A 19 0.18 -5.25 -4.79
CA VAL A 19 0.28 -4.36 -3.63
C VAL A 19 0.24 -5.17 -2.33
N LYS A 20 -0.65 -6.15 -2.21
CA LYS A 20 -0.77 -7.04 -1.05
C LYS A 20 0.51 -7.82 -0.79
N ASN A 21 1.14 -8.35 -1.83
CA ASN A 21 2.41 -9.05 -1.72
C ASN A 21 3.56 -8.10 -1.35
N PHE A 22 3.59 -6.90 -1.92
CA PHE A 22 4.57 -5.88 -1.54
C PHE A 22 4.42 -5.48 -0.05
N VAL A 23 3.20 -5.18 0.38
CA VAL A 23 2.90 -4.76 1.74
C VAL A 23 3.23 -5.85 2.77
N LYS A 24 3.05 -7.14 2.43
CA LYS A 24 3.52 -8.27 3.24
C LYS A 24 5.04 -8.39 3.33
N SER A 25 5.77 -7.94 2.30
CA SER A 25 7.25 -7.98 2.30
C SER A 25 7.90 -6.88 3.14
N VAL A 26 7.13 -5.87 3.55
CA VAL A 26 7.63 -4.77 4.39
C VAL A 26 7.91 -5.28 5.80
N ASP A 27 9.08 -4.95 6.33
CA ASP A 27 9.46 -5.32 7.69
C ASP A 27 8.49 -4.68 8.71
N PRO A 28 7.76 -5.48 9.51
CA PRO A 28 6.89 -4.97 10.56
C PRO A 28 7.62 -4.08 11.57
N GLU A 29 8.93 -4.21 11.71
CA GLU A 29 9.73 -3.36 12.60
C GLU A 29 9.75 -1.90 12.15
N LEU A 30 9.61 -1.61 10.85
CA LEU A 30 9.47 -0.24 10.35
C LEU A 30 8.29 0.46 11.01
N LEU A 31 7.15 -0.23 11.09
CA LEU A 31 5.94 0.29 11.71
C LEU A 31 6.16 0.53 13.21
N ARG A 32 6.79 -0.43 13.90
CA ARG A 32 7.08 -0.27 15.33
C ARG A 32 8.04 0.89 15.63
N LYS A 33 9.03 1.12 14.77
CA LYS A 33 9.96 2.26 14.90
C LYS A 33 9.23 3.59 14.70
N MET A 34 8.29 3.65 13.75
CA MET A 34 7.44 4.81 13.56
C MET A 34 6.53 5.05 14.76
N ASP A 35 5.90 3.99 15.29
CA ASP A 35 5.06 4.08 16.49
C ASP A 35 5.85 4.52 17.74
N ARG A 36 7.15 4.18 17.83
CA ARG A 36 8.06 4.62 18.91
C ARG A 36 8.64 6.01 18.71
N ASN A 37 8.23 6.74 17.67
CA ASN A 37 8.81 8.03 17.25
C ASN A 37 10.34 7.97 17.01
N GLU A 38 10.87 6.81 16.62
CA GLU A 38 12.28 6.67 16.19
C GLU A 38 12.46 7.09 14.73
N ILE A 39 11.37 7.06 13.95
CA ILE A 39 11.34 7.43 12.53
C ILE A 39 10.11 8.32 12.31
N ASP A 40 10.34 9.58 11.94
CA ASP A 40 9.26 10.53 11.64
C ASP A 40 8.58 10.24 10.30
N TYR A 41 9.35 9.79 9.31
CA TYR A 41 8.83 9.51 7.97
C TYR A 41 9.61 8.39 7.27
N PRO A 42 8.94 7.35 6.73
CA PRO A 42 9.61 6.18 6.20
C PRO A 42 10.04 6.41 4.74
N PHE A 43 11.09 7.21 4.52
CA PHE A 43 11.61 7.54 3.18
C PHE A 43 11.97 6.31 2.35
N GLU A 44 12.56 5.27 2.97
CA GLU A 44 12.91 4.02 2.30
C GLU A 44 11.69 3.24 1.81
N PHE A 45 10.60 3.24 2.59
CA PHE A 45 9.34 2.65 2.14
C PHE A 45 8.76 3.45 0.97
N LEU A 46 8.75 4.78 1.06
CA LEU A 46 8.26 5.62 -0.03
C LEU A 46 9.05 5.38 -1.32
N ARG A 47 10.38 5.25 -1.24
CA ARG A 47 11.23 4.95 -2.38
C ARG A 47 10.90 3.60 -3.00
N GLN A 48 10.66 2.58 -2.18
CA GLN A 48 10.23 1.26 -2.65
C GLN A 48 8.86 1.27 -3.34
N VAL A 49 7.92 2.09 -2.86
CA VAL A 49 6.61 2.29 -3.51
C VAL A 49 6.77 3.06 -4.83
N ALA A 50 7.65 4.06 -4.86
CA ALA A 50 7.97 4.85 -6.04
C ALA A 50 8.63 4.00 -7.14
N ASP A 51 9.61 3.16 -6.80
CA ASP A 51 10.31 2.28 -7.74
C ASP A 51 9.35 1.28 -8.40
N ARG A 52 8.34 0.85 -7.66
CA ARG A 52 7.26 0.01 -8.15
C ARG A 52 6.21 0.80 -8.94
N LYS A 53 6.33 2.12 -9.10
CA LYS A 53 5.33 2.97 -9.78
C LYS A 53 3.93 2.84 -9.18
N LEU A 54 3.87 2.62 -7.86
CA LEU A 54 2.63 2.56 -7.09
C LEU A 54 2.25 3.96 -6.56
N LEU A 55 3.13 4.95 -6.72
CA LEU A 55 2.80 6.36 -6.53
C LEU A 55 2.20 6.93 -7.82
N GLY A 56 1.07 7.64 -7.69
CA GLY A 56 0.48 8.34 -8.83
C GLY A 56 0.01 7.41 -9.95
N ILE A 57 -0.58 6.26 -9.58
CA ILE A 57 -1.03 5.20 -10.50
C ILE A 57 -1.96 5.74 -11.61
N ARG A 58 -2.73 6.79 -11.33
CA ARG A 58 -3.62 7.45 -12.28
C ARG A 58 -2.91 8.24 -13.38
N PHE A 59 -1.71 8.74 -13.12
CA PHE A 59 -1.06 9.62 -14.08
C PHE A 59 -0.66 8.86 -15.34
N PRO A 60 -0.70 9.51 -16.51
CA PRO A 60 -0.19 8.94 -17.75
C PRO A 60 1.24 8.42 -17.60
N LYS A 61 1.57 7.37 -18.37
CA LYS A 61 2.91 6.74 -18.34
C LYS A 61 4.04 7.71 -18.71
N GLU A 62 3.74 8.74 -19.51
CA GLU A 62 4.68 9.82 -19.86
C GLU A 62 5.19 10.61 -18.64
N TYR A 63 4.40 10.68 -17.56
CA TYR A 63 4.78 11.34 -16.30
C TYR A 63 5.24 10.34 -15.23
N GLY A 64 5.49 9.08 -15.60
CA GLY A 64 5.93 8.03 -14.66
C GLY A 64 4.81 7.30 -13.91
N GLY A 65 3.54 7.60 -14.20
CA GLY A 65 2.40 6.86 -13.66
C GLY A 65 2.09 5.57 -14.42
N ARG A 66 0.96 4.92 -14.08
CA ARG A 66 0.50 3.68 -14.73
C ARG A 66 -0.70 3.88 -15.67
N GLY A 67 -1.32 5.06 -15.66
CA GLY A 67 -2.49 5.41 -16.47
C GLY A 67 -3.75 4.63 -16.11
N MET A 68 -3.91 4.24 -14.84
CA MET A 68 -5.06 3.45 -14.39
C MET A 68 -6.21 4.32 -13.87
N THR A 69 -7.34 3.68 -13.58
CA THR A 69 -8.58 4.32 -13.11
C THR A 69 -8.48 4.82 -11.66
N TRP A 70 -9.46 5.62 -11.27
CA TRP A 70 -9.64 6.04 -9.87
C TRP A 70 -9.84 4.86 -8.92
N THR A 71 -10.58 3.84 -9.36
CA THR A 71 -10.83 2.63 -8.58
C THR A 71 -9.53 1.87 -8.28
N ALA A 72 -8.62 1.77 -9.26
CA ALA A 72 -7.31 1.16 -9.08
C ALA A 72 -6.46 1.87 -8.00
N GLU A 73 -6.51 3.22 -7.93
CA GLU A 73 -5.82 3.98 -6.88
C GLU A 73 -6.41 3.71 -5.49
N MET A 74 -7.75 3.65 -5.38
CA MET A 74 -8.42 3.33 -4.12
C MET A 74 -8.05 1.94 -3.61
N VAL A 75 -7.98 0.94 -4.50
CA VAL A 75 -7.56 -0.42 -4.15
C VAL A 75 -6.13 -0.44 -3.61
N ALA A 76 -5.19 0.23 -4.28
CA ALA A 76 -3.81 0.30 -3.82
C ALA A 76 -3.68 1.01 -2.46
N MET A 77 -4.43 2.11 -2.26
CA MET A 77 -4.40 2.87 -1.00
C MET A 77 -5.00 2.09 0.17
N GLU A 78 -6.09 1.36 -0.05
CA GLU A 78 -6.73 0.51 0.97
C GLU A 78 -5.80 -0.63 1.42
N GLU A 79 -5.12 -1.31 0.49
CA GLU A 79 -4.19 -2.39 0.85
C GLU A 79 -2.98 -1.90 1.64
N ILE A 80 -2.46 -0.72 1.27
CA ILE A 80 -1.40 -0.07 2.04
C ILE A 80 -1.96 0.30 3.42
N GLY A 81 -3.00 1.13 3.50
CA GLY A 81 -3.58 1.64 4.74
C GLY A 81 -4.09 0.55 5.69
N GLY A 82 -4.63 -0.54 5.15
CA GLY A 82 -5.09 -1.70 5.91
C GLY A 82 -3.97 -2.34 6.74
N ASN A 83 -2.75 -2.42 6.22
CA ASN A 83 -1.61 -2.96 6.98
C ASN A 83 -1.19 -2.04 8.13
N TRP A 84 -1.12 -0.72 7.89
CA TRP A 84 -0.81 0.26 8.94
C TRP A 84 -1.83 0.24 10.08
N SER A 85 -3.11 0.09 9.73
CA SER A 85 -4.21 -0.02 10.71
C SER A 85 -4.16 -1.36 11.47
N PHE A 86 -3.78 -2.46 10.81
CA PHE A 86 -3.61 -3.76 11.47
C PHE A 86 -2.42 -3.79 12.44
N SER A 87 -1.35 -3.04 12.16
CA SER A 87 -0.23 -2.84 13.10
C SER A 87 -0.69 -2.13 14.38
N HIS A 88 -1.48 -1.06 14.24
CA HIS A 88 -2.08 -0.34 15.38
C HIS A 88 -2.97 -1.26 16.24
N ASN A 89 -3.77 -2.13 15.62
CA ASN A 89 -4.64 -3.07 16.36
C ASN A 89 -3.85 -4.17 17.08
N ARG A 90 -2.72 -4.61 16.52
CA ARG A 90 -1.83 -5.59 17.18
C ARG A 90 -1.13 -4.99 18.41
N TRP A 91 -0.94 -3.67 18.45
CA TRP A 91 -0.43 -2.94 19.61
C TRP A 91 -1.46 -2.82 20.74
N MET A 92 -2.73 -2.52 20.41
CA MET A 92 -3.81 -2.45 21.41
C MET A 92 -4.01 -3.76 22.17
N ASN A 93 -3.79 -4.91 21.50
CA ASN A 93 -3.94 -6.24 22.08
C ASN A 93 -2.63 -6.84 22.64
N ALA A 94 -1.51 -6.13 22.61
CA ALA A 94 -0.23 -6.57 23.16
C ALA A 94 0.04 -6.02 24.59
N ARG A 95 -0.99 -5.54 25.28
CA ARG A 95 -0.97 -5.19 26.70
C ARG A 95 -1.67 -6.24 27.55
#